data_AF-A0A967A6W7-F1
#
_entry.id   AF-A0A967A6W7-F1
#
_cell.length_a   1.000
_cell.length_b   1.000
_cell.length_c   1.000
_cell.angle_alpha   90.00
_cell.angle_beta   90.00
_cell.angle_gamma   90.00
#
_symmetry.space_group_name_H-M   'P 1'
#
loop_
_entity.id
_entity.type
_entity.pdbx_description
1 polymer ?
#
loop_
_entity_poly.entity_id
_entity_poly.type
_entity_poly.pdbx_seq_one_letter_code
_entity_poly.pdbx_strand_id
1 'polypeptide(L)'
;MNVHEFQAKSLFAQFGVPVPRGKEITSPESATAWANELNTPVFVVKAQIHAGGRGKAGGVKITKDKAAVAGLAKELIGKTLVTHQTGPKGRTVHRLLMEEGANISKELYLSILVDRDTGWPTFIASTEGGMEIEEVAARTPEKIIKEPIDP
;
A
#
# COMPACT_ATOMS: atom_id res chain seq x y z
N MET A 1 2.94 17.19 -2.45
CA MET A 1 3.97 16.23 -2.87
C MET A 1 3.60 14.88 -2.29
N ASN A 2 3.63 13.81 -3.08
CA ASN A 2 3.32 12.45 -2.60
C ASN A 2 4.61 11.64 -2.46
N VAL A 3 4.59 10.62 -1.60
CA VAL A 3 5.67 9.64 -1.44
C VAL A 3 5.17 8.24 -1.80
N HIS A 4 6.10 7.35 -2.13
CA HIS A 4 5.78 5.94 -2.36
C HIS A 4 5.50 5.19 -1.05
N GLU A 5 4.79 4.05 -1.15
CA GLU A 5 4.43 3.22 0.01
C GLU A 5 5.68 2.77 0.79
N PHE A 6 6.76 2.37 0.10
CA PHE A 6 7.99 1.96 0.78
C PHE A 6 8.62 3.11 1.58
N GLN A 7 8.55 4.35 1.08
CA GLN A 7 9.09 5.53 1.78
C GLN A 7 8.24 5.87 3.01
N ALA A 8 6.92 5.82 2.87
CA ALA A 8 6.00 6.00 4.00
C ALA A 8 6.22 4.93 5.07
N LYS A 9 6.39 3.65 4.70
CA LYS A 9 6.69 2.57 5.64
C LYS A 9 8.04 2.74 6.33
N SER A 10 9.08 3.16 5.61
CA SER A 10 10.37 3.47 6.21
C SER A 10 10.26 4.60 7.24
N LEU A 11 9.46 5.63 6.97
CA LEU A 11 9.19 6.70 7.92
C LEU A 11 8.43 6.16 9.14
N PHE A 12 7.37 5.38 8.94
CA PHE A 12 6.60 4.74 10.02
C PHE A 12 7.49 3.90 10.94
N ALA A 13 8.39 3.09 10.38
CA ALA A 13 9.33 2.28 11.16
C ALA A 13 10.26 3.15 12.02
N GLN A 14 10.72 4.30 11.53
CA GLN A 14 11.57 5.24 12.30
C GLN A 14 10.84 5.80 13.53
N PHE A 15 9.51 5.91 13.48
CA PHE A 15 8.67 6.35 14.59
C PHE A 15 8.06 5.19 15.39
N GLY A 16 8.54 3.95 15.18
CA GLY A 16 8.11 2.77 15.95
C GLY A 16 6.73 2.21 15.56
N VAL A 17 6.14 2.66 14.45
CA VAL A 17 4.89 2.10 13.93
C VAL A 17 5.21 0.74 13.27
N PRO A 18 4.57 -0.37 13.70
CA PRO A 18 4.81 -1.67 13.11
C PRO A 18 4.44 -1.71 11.62
N VAL A 19 5.39 -2.12 10.79
CA VAL A 19 5.19 -2.35 9.36
C VAL A 19 5.74 -3.73 8.97
N PRO A 20 5.13 -4.42 8.00
CA PRO A 20 5.69 -5.68 7.49
C PRO A 20 7.12 -5.48 6.99
N ARG A 21 7.99 -6.46 7.22
CA ARG A 21 9.34 -6.43 6.66
C ARG A 21 9.25 -6.41 5.14
N GLY A 22 9.80 -5.36 4.55
CA GLY A 22 9.73 -5.14 3.11
C GLY A 22 10.89 -4.31 2.59
N LYS A 23 11.14 -4.41 1.29
CA LYS A 23 12.25 -3.75 0.60
C LYS A 23 11.83 -3.26 -0.77
N GLU A 24 12.41 -2.14 -1.20
CA GLU A 24 12.30 -1.66 -2.58
C GLU A 24 13.01 -2.63 -3.52
N ILE A 25 12.34 -2.98 -4.61
CA ILE A 25 12.81 -3.90 -5.66
C ILE A 25 12.79 -3.16 -7.00
N THR A 26 13.91 -3.15 -7.70
CA THR A 26 14.06 -2.48 -9.01
C THR A 26 14.40 -3.45 -10.14
N SER A 27 14.66 -4.72 -9.81
CA SER A 27 14.95 -5.76 -10.80
C SER A 27 14.51 -7.17 -10.33
N PRO A 28 14.27 -8.13 -11.24
CA PRO A 28 13.97 -9.51 -10.87
C PRO A 28 15.05 -10.18 -9.99
N GLU A 29 16.32 -9.84 -10.19
CA GLU A 29 17.44 -10.36 -9.42
C GLU A 29 17.39 -9.87 -7.96
N SER A 30 17.11 -8.57 -7.76
CA SER A 30 16.91 -8.02 -6.42
C SER A 30 15.70 -8.63 -5.70
N ALA A 31 14.65 -9.02 -6.45
CA ALA A 31 13.49 -9.72 -5.89
C ALA A 31 13.90 -11.11 -5.34
N THR A 32 14.66 -11.89 -6.11
CA THR A 32 15.17 -13.20 -5.67
C THR A 32 16.07 -13.07 -4.44
N ALA A 33 17.01 -12.11 -4.46
CA ALA A 33 17.91 -11.86 -3.34
C ALA A 33 17.12 -11.52 -2.07
N TRP A 34 16.15 -10.62 -2.17
CA TRP A 34 15.30 -10.27 -1.04
C TRP A 34 14.42 -11.43 -0.58
N ALA A 35 13.93 -12.28 -1.48
CA ALA A 35 13.13 -13.44 -1.09
C ALA A 35 13.93 -14.47 -0.30
N ASN A 36 15.23 -14.59 -0.58
CA ASN A 36 16.16 -15.38 0.22
C ASN A 36 16.34 -14.80 1.63
N GLU A 37 16.51 -13.49 1.72
CA GLU A 37 16.74 -12.78 2.99
C GLU A 37 15.49 -12.75 3.89
N LEU A 38 14.32 -12.48 3.30
CA LEU A 38 13.06 -12.32 4.02
C LEU A 38 12.56 -13.62 4.66
N ASN A 39 12.82 -14.76 3.99
CA ASN A 39 12.52 -16.13 4.45
C ASN A 39 11.13 -16.26 5.12
N THR A 40 10.07 -15.95 4.36
CA THR A 40 8.68 -15.91 4.81
C THR A 40 7.83 -16.92 4.03
N PRO A 41 6.73 -17.47 4.59
CA PRO A 41 5.82 -18.35 3.86
C PRO A 41 5.02 -17.66 2.75
N VAL A 42 4.88 -16.33 2.79
CA VAL A 42 4.06 -15.56 1.84
C VAL A 42 4.80 -14.29 1.44
N PHE A 43 4.96 -14.10 0.14
CA PHE A 43 5.55 -12.91 -0.46
C PHE A 43 4.46 -12.07 -1.13
N VAL A 44 4.52 -10.76 -0.92
CA VAL A 44 3.64 -9.79 -1.57
C VAL A 44 4.50 -8.85 -2.41
N VAL A 45 4.24 -8.77 -3.71
CA VAL A 45 4.95 -7.92 -4.68
C VAL A 45 4.00 -6.81 -5.15
N LYS A 46 4.33 -5.56 -4.84
CA LYS A 46 3.45 -4.40 -5.04
C LYS A 46 4.09 -3.36 -5.94
N ALA A 47 3.42 -3.01 -7.03
CA ALA A 47 3.76 -1.88 -7.88
C ALA A 47 3.79 -0.57 -7.07
N GLN A 48 4.85 0.22 -7.23
CA GLN A 48 4.97 1.53 -6.59
C GLN A 48 4.67 2.65 -7.59
N ILE A 49 3.47 3.20 -7.47
CA ILE A 49 3.01 4.39 -8.20
C ILE A 49 2.27 5.31 -7.23
N HIS A 50 2.19 6.61 -7.52
CA HIS A 50 1.42 7.57 -6.73
C HIS A 50 -0.07 7.51 -7.09
N ALA A 51 -0.69 6.36 -6.84
CA ALA A 51 -2.12 6.13 -7.01
C ALA A 51 -2.58 4.90 -6.22
N GLY A 52 -3.81 4.96 -5.70
CA GLY A 52 -4.55 3.85 -5.13
C GLY A 52 -5.14 2.91 -6.18
N GLY A 53 -5.90 1.90 -5.73
CA GLY A 53 -6.55 0.91 -6.61
C GLY A 53 -5.62 -0.10 -7.27
N ARG A 54 -4.34 -0.18 -6.85
CA ARG A 54 -3.31 -1.02 -7.47
C ARG A 54 -3.65 -2.51 -7.44
N GLY A 55 -4.28 -3.00 -6.38
CA GLY A 55 -4.70 -4.41 -6.27
C GLY A 55 -5.70 -4.80 -7.34
N LYS A 56 -6.79 -4.01 -7.50
CA LYS A 56 -7.81 -4.21 -8.55
C LYS A 56 -7.23 -4.13 -9.96
N ALA A 57 -6.17 -3.34 -10.15
CA ALA A 57 -5.46 -3.20 -11.42
C ALA A 57 -4.42 -4.31 -11.69
N GLY A 58 -4.27 -5.30 -10.81
CA GLY A 58 -3.28 -6.36 -10.94
C GLY A 58 -1.83 -5.91 -10.63
N GLY A 59 -1.67 -4.77 -9.96
CA GLY A 59 -0.39 -4.24 -9.48
C GLY A 59 0.03 -4.78 -8.11
N VAL A 60 -0.75 -5.67 -7.49
CA VAL A 60 -0.39 -6.37 -6.26
C VAL A 60 -0.49 -7.87 -6.54
N LYS A 61 0.61 -8.60 -6.30
CA LYS A 61 0.72 -10.04 -6.52
C LYS A 61 1.11 -10.71 -5.20
N ILE A 62 0.51 -11.86 -4.91
CA ILE A 62 0.79 -12.64 -3.70
C ILE A 62 1.22 -14.04 -4.14
N THR A 63 2.30 -14.56 -3.56
CA THR A 63 2.79 -15.91 -3.84
C THR A 63 3.34 -16.58 -2.58
N LYS A 64 3.12 -17.89 -2.46
CA LYS A 64 3.83 -18.76 -1.50
C LYS A 64 5.07 -19.40 -2.11
N ASP A 65 5.17 -19.36 -3.43
CA ASP A 65 6.33 -19.87 -4.17
C ASP A 65 7.39 -18.77 -4.27
N LYS A 66 8.50 -19.01 -3.58
CA LYS A 66 9.70 -18.18 -3.60
C LYS A 66 10.32 -18.09 -5.00
N ALA A 67 10.24 -19.13 -5.82
CA ALA A 67 10.80 -19.11 -7.18
C ALA A 67 10.01 -18.19 -8.13
N ALA A 68 8.72 -17.98 -7.84
CA ALA A 68 7.85 -17.13 -8.67
C ALA A 68 8.15 -15.62 -8.56
N VAL A 69 8.79 -15.15 -7.48
CA VAL A 69 8.94 -13.71 -7.19
C VAL A 69 9.65 -12.93 -8.28
N ALA A 70 10.68 -13.52 -8.91
CA ALA A 70 11.41 -12.88 -10.01
C ALA A 70 10.53 -12.70 -11.25
N GLY A 71 9.71 -13.71 -11.56
CA GLY A 71 8.74 -13.64 -12.66
C GLY A 71 7.69 -12.57 -12.43
N LEU A 72 7.15 -12.49 -11.21
CA LEU A 72 6.20 -11.43 -10.82
C LEU A 72 6.82 -10.04 -10.91
N ALA A 73 8.07 -9.89 -10.47
CA ALA A 73 8.78 -8.62 -10.59
C ALA A 73 8.98 -8.20 -12.06
N LYS A 74 9.37 -9.15 -12.92
CA LYS A 74 9.52 -8.94 -14.36
C LYS A 74 8.19 -8.57 -15.04
N GLU A 75 7.07 -9.15 -14.61
CA GLU A 75 5.75 -8.83 -15.14
C GLU A 75 5.34 -7.38 -14.83
N LEU A 76 5.68 -6.90 -13.63
CA LEU A 76 5.23 -5.59 -13.15
C LEU A 76 6.16 -4.45 -13.58
N ILE A 77 7.48 -4.63 -13.53
CA ILE A 77 8.42 -3.56 -13.89
C ILE A 77 8.29 -3.23 -15.39
N GLY A 78 8.12 -1.95 -15.70
CA GLY A 78 7.88 -1.44 -17.06
C GLY A 78 6.42 -1.49 -17.50
N LYS A 79 5.54 -2.18 -16.78
CA LYS A 79 4.10 -2.22 -17.09
C LYS A 79 3.45 -0.86 -16.80
N THR A 80 2.56 -0.41 -17.68
CA THR A 80 1.67 0.72 -17.40
C THR A 80 0.46 0.23 -16.61
N LEU A 81 0.33 0.70 -15.37
CA LEU A 81 -0.78 0.34 -14.48
C LEU A 81 -1.89 1.39 -14.57
N VAL A 82 -3.04 0.98 -15.08
CA VAL A 82 -4.27 1.77 -15.12
C VAL A 82 -5.11 1.43 -13.90
N THR A 83 -5.40 2.43 -13.08
CA THR A 83 -6.28 2.34 -11.91
C THR A 83 -7.37 3.40 -12.06
N HIS A 84 -8.44 3.30 -11.26
CA HIS A 84 -9.48 4.33 -11.25
C HIS A 84 -8.94 5.73 -10.90
N GLN A 85 -7.80 5.82 -10.20
CA GLN A 85 -7.15 7.08 -9.82
C GLN A 85 -6.11 7.58 -10.84
N THR A 86 -5.55 6.71 -11.69
CA THR A 86 -4.58 7.15 -12.72
C THR A 86 -5.24 7.60 -14.02
N GLY A 87 -6.50 7.21 -14.24
CA GLY A 87 -7.21 7.44 -15.50
C GLY A 87 -6.64 6.63 -16.67
N PRO A 88 -7.15 6.83 -17.90
CA PRO A 88 -6.82 5.98 -19.04
C PRO A 88 -5.33 5.94 -19.40
N LYS A 89 -4.56 6.99 -19.06
CA LYS A 89 -3.12 7.07 -19.34
C LYS A 89 -2.28 6.16 -18.43
N GLY A 90 -2.80 5.77 -17.27
CA GLY A 90 -2.06 4.93 -16.33
C GLY A 90 -0.79 5.55 -15.78
N ARG A 91 0.02 4.74 -15.10
CA ARG A 91 1.38 5.08 -14.66
C ARG A 91 2.32 3.90 -14.90
N THR A 92 3.49 4.17 -15.47
CA THR A 92 4.53 3.15 -15.64
C THR A 92 5.13 2.79 -14.28
N VAL A 93 5.24 1.49 -14.02
CA VAL A 93 5.83 0.96 -12.81
C VAL A 93 7.34 0.86 -12.99
N HIS A 94 8.10 1.66 -12.25
CA HIS A 94 9.57 1.65 -12.32
C HIS A 94 10.24 0.89 -11.16
N ARG A 95 9.49 0.68 -10.08
CA ARG A 95 9.97 0.07 -8.85
C ARG A 95 8.81 -0.65 -8.15
N LEU A 96 9.14 -1.62 -7.34
CA LEU A 96 8.21 -2.43 -6.57
C LEU A 96 8.55 -2.33 -5.08
N LEU A 97 7.59 -2.67 -4.24
CA LEU A 97 7.80 -3.02 -2.84
C LEU A 97 7.52 -4.50 -2.73
N MET A 98 8.49 -5.27 -2.22
CA MET A 98 8.27 -6.67 -1.88
C MET A 98 8.35 -6.84 -0.37
N GLU A 99 7.34 -7.49 0.21
CA GLU A 99 7.19 -7.63 1.66
C GLU A 99 6.63 -8.99 2.06
N GLU A 100 6.69 -9.28 3.35
CA GLU A 100 6.05 -10.47 3.91
C GLU A 100 4.53 -10.31 3.94
N GLY A 101 3.82 -11.42 3.70
CA GLY A 101 2.38 -11.47 3.90
C GLY A 101 2.03 -11.41 5.38
N ALA A 102 0.93 -10.73 5.68
CA ALA A 102 0.33 -10.71 7.02
C ALA A 102 -0.82 -11.73 7.11
N ASN A 103 -0.99 -12.35 8.28
CA ASN A 103 -2.20 -13.11 8.59
C ASN A 103 -3.27 -12.14 9.07
N ILE A 104 -4.07 -11.62 8.13
CA ILE A 104 -5.03 -10.54 8.38
C ILE A 104 -6.31 -11.12 8.97
N SER A 105 -6.58 -10.83 10.24
CA SER A 105 -7.85 -11.18 10.90
C SER A 105 -8.93 -10.11 10.66
N LYS A 106 -8.53 -8.84 10.58
CA LYS A 106 -9.40 -7.69 10.35
C LYS A 106 -8.61 -6.58 9.65
N GLU A 107 -9.28 -5.88 8.74
CA GLU A 107 -8.76 -4.66 8.12
C GLU A 107 -9.49 -3.46 8.69
N LEU A 108 -8.77 -2.37 8.95
CA LEU A 108 -9.31 -1.11 9.44
C LEU A 108 -8.82 0.03 8.54
N TYR A 109 -9.55 1.14 8.53
CA TYR A 109 -9.11 2.39 7.92
C TYR A 109 -8.61 3.34 9.00
N LEU A 110 -7.48 4.02 8.74
CA LEU A 110 -6.97 5.11 9.57
C LEU A 110 -6.27 6.15 8.68
N SER A 111 -6.57 7.42 8.91
CA SER A 111 -5.87 8.55 8.30
C SER A 111 -5.78 9.73 9.27
N ILE A 112 -4.86 10.64 9.00
CA ILE A 112 -4.80 11.96 9.64
C ILE A 112 -4.68 13.03 8.55
N LEU A 113 -5.45 14.11 8.69
CA LEU A 113 -5.36 15.30 7.84
C LEU A 113 -5.62 16.56 8.65
N VAL A 114 -5.32 17.72 8.09
CA VAL A 114 -5.77 18.99 8.65
C VAL A 114 -7.20 19.24 8.18
N ASP A 115 -8.15 19.18 9.10
CA ASP A 115 -9.54 19.51 8.80
C ASP A 115 -9.64 21.02 8.55
N ARG A 116 -10.24 21.41 7.43
CA ARG A 116 -10.32 22.80 7.01
C ARG A 116 -11.32 23.60 7.83
N ASP A 117 -12.33 22.95 8.39
CA ASP A 117 -13.40 23.63 9.12
C ASP A 117 -12.93 24.01 10.53
N THR A 118 -12.13 23.15 11.16
CA THR A 118 -11.57 23.37 12.50
C THR A 118 -10.16 23.95 12.47
N GLY A 119 -9.42 23.74 11.37
CA GLY A 119 -8.00 24.04 11.26
C GLY A 119 -7.11 23.06 12.05
N TRP A 120 -7.66 21.99 12.63
CA TRP A 120 -6.95 21.08 13.52
C TRP A 120 -6.56 19.77 12.82
N PRO A 121 -5.46 19.11 13.24
CA PRO A 121 -5.22 17.73 12.87
C PRO A 121 -6.39 16.86 13.31
N THR A 122 -6.95 16.07 12.41
CA THR A 122 -8.11 15.22 12.69
C THR A 122 -7.83 13.82 12.20
N PHE A 123 -7.99 12.85 13.09
CA PHE A 123 -7.98 11.45 12.73
C PHE A 123 -9.32 11.05 12.13
N ILE A 124 -9.27 10.23 11.10
CA ILE A 124 -10.43 9.54 10.54
C ILE A 124 -10.19 8.04 10.62
N ALA A 125 -11.10 7.32 11.25
CA ALA A 125 -11.03 5.87 11.42
C ALA A 125 -12.33 5.19 10.99
N SER A 126 -12.24 3.94 10.52
CA SER A 126 -13.40 3.12 10.20
C SER A 126 -13.10 1.62 10.33
N THR A 127 -14.13 0.82 10.62
CA THR A 127 -14.05 -0.64 10.53
C THR A 127 -13.99 -1.17 9.10
N GLU A 128 -14.29 -0.32 8.10
CA GLU A 128 -14.33 -0.68 6.69
C GLU A 128 -12.95 -0.52 6.04
N GLY A 129 -11.95 -1.24 6.55
CA GLY A 129 -10.63 -1.31 5.92
C GLY A 129 -10.68 -1.96 4.53
N GLY A 130 -9.75 -1.58 3.65
CA GLY A 130 -9.66 -2.13 2.29
C GLY A 130 -10.67 -1.56 1.28
N MET A 131 -11.56 -0.67 1.72
CA MET A 131 -12.57 0.01 0.90
C MET A 131 -12.13 1.45 0.57
N GLU A 132 -12.71 2.04 -0.49
CA GLU A 132 -12.53 3.47 -0.75
C GLU A 132 -13.33 4.26 0.30
N ILE A 133 -12.64 5.07 1.11
CA ILE A 133 -13.25 5.70 2.29
C ILE A 133 -14.32 6.72 1.90
N GLU A 134 -14.20 7.32 0.72
CA GLU A 134 -15.18 8.26 0.17
C GLU A 134 -16.51 7.56 -0.12
N GLU A 135 -16.48 6.28 -0.55
CA GLU A 135 -17.68 5.48 -0.74
C GLU A 135 -18.34 5.15 0.61
N VAL A 136 -17.53 4.78 1.62
CA VAL A 136 -18.00 4.52 2.98
C VAL A 136 -18.65 5.78 3.56
N ALA A 137 -18.03 6.95 3.38
CA ALA A 137 -18.56 8.24 3.84
C ALA A 137 -19.93 8.58 3.22
N ALA A 138 -20.12 8.27 1.94
CA ALA A 138 -21.36 8.56 1.23
C ALA A 138 -22.49 7.58 1.56
N ARG A 139 -22.18 6.29 1.78
CA ARG A 139 -23.17 5.22 1.93
C ARG A 139 -23.47 4.86 3.38
N THR A 140 -22.45 4.86 4.23
CA THR A 140 -22.53 4.45 5.64
C THR A 140 -21.71 5.42 6.51
N PRO A 141 -22.08 6.72 6.54
CA PRO A 141 -21.33 7.74 7.28
C PRO A 141 -21.19 7.43 8.77
N GLU A 142 -22.12 6.67 9.35
CA GLU A 142 -22.10 6.22 10.75
C GLU A 142 -20.91 5.30 11.07
N LYS A 143 -20.27 4.71 10.06
CA LYS A 143 -19.06 3.89 10.22
C LYS A 143 -17.77 4.70 10.20
N ILE A 144 -17.86 6.02 10.04
CA ILE A 144 -16.71 6.93 10.08
C ILE A 144 -16.65 7.61 11.43
N ILE A 145 -15.52 7.44 12.09
CA ILE A 145 -15.18 8.14 13.33
C ILE A 145 -14.21 9.24 12.95
N LYS A 146 -14.50 10.47 13.38
CA LYS A 146 -13.61 11.62 13.26
C LYS A 146 -13.24 12.11 14.66
N GLU A 147 -11.95 12.19 14.95
CA GLU A 147 -11.44 12.66 16.24
C GLU A 147 -10.48 13.83 16.02
N PRO A 148 -10.88 15.08 16.32
CA PRO A 148 -9.99 16.23 16.23
C PRO A 148 -8.97 16.21 17.37
N ILE A 149 -7.74 16.63 17.08
CA ILE A 149 -6.65 16.71 18.05
C ILE A 149 -6.35 18.18 18.33
N ASP A 150 -6.51 18.58 19.58
CA ASP A 150 -6.11 19.91 20.07
C ASP A 150 -4.56 20.02 19.98
N PRO A 151 -4.01 20.99 19.22
CA PRO A 151 -2.59 21.06 18.89
C PRO A 151 -1.65 21.52 20.02
#